data_AF-A0A2M7CJL8-F1
#
_entry.id   AF-A0A2M7CJL8-F1
#
_cell.length_a   1.000
_cell.length_b   1.000
_cell.length_c   1.000
_cell.angle_alpha   90.00
_cell.angle_beta   90.00
_cell.angle_gamma   90.00
#
_symmetry.space_group_name_H-M   'P 1'
#
loop_
_entity.id
_entity.type
_entity.pdbx_description
1 polymer ?
#
loop_
_entity_poly.entity_id
_entity_poly.type
_entity_poly.pdbx_seq_one_letter_code
_entity_poly.pdbx_strand_id
1 'polypeptide(L)'
;IDGVRRKAKELKNKNIGYNVLTDQFTDMIKDGVIDPVKVVRGALENAASIASMILTTEVLITDMPEKEKMPAMPPGGGMDY
;
A
#
# COMPACT_ATOMS: atom_id res chain seq x y z
N ILE A 1 5.41 3.81 -18.07
CA ILE A 1 6.73 3.12 -17.99
C ILE A 1 7.52 3.25 -19.29
N ASP A 2 6.90 3.09 -20.47
CA ASP A 2 7.63 3.09 -21.74
C ASP A 2 8.33 4.41 -22.07
N GLY A 3 7.77 5.56 -21.66
CA GLY A 3 8.42 6.87 -21.81
C GLY A 3 9.78 6.96 -21.08
N VAL A 4 9.84 6.47 -19.83
CA VAL A 4 11.08 6.41 -19.04
C VAL A 4 12.09 5.48 -19.72
N ARG A 5 11.66 4.27 -20.11
CA ARG A 5 12.52 3.28 -20.77
C ARG A 5 13.11 3.80 -22.08
N ARG A 6 12.31 4.47 -22.90
CA ARG A 6 12.76 5.11 -24.14
C ARG A 6 13.81 6.17 -23.83
N LYS A 7 13.53 7.10 -22.90
CA LYS A 7 14.44 8.20 -22.59
C LYS A 7 15.75 7.73 -21.96
N ALA A 8 15.68 6.70 -21.11
CA ALA A 8 16.86 6.01 -20.56
C ALA A 8 17.75 5.42 -21.66
N LYS A 9 17.15 4.80 -22.69
CA LYS A 9 17.88 4.22 -23.83
C LYS A 9 18.48 5.30 -24.74
N GLU A 10 17.74 6.35 -25.06
CA GLU A 10 18.21 7.49 -25.86
C GLU A 10 19.43 8.17 -25.20
N LEU A 11 19.35 8.42 -23.90
CA LEU A 11 20.39 9.10 -23.12
C LEU A 11 21.49 8.15 -22.61
N LYS A 12 21.38 6.84 -22.88
CA LYS A 12 22.26 5.78 -22.36
C LYS A 12 22.48 5.89 -20.84
N ASN A 13 21.44 6.27 -20.10
CA ASN A 13 21.50 6.51 -18.66
C ASN A 13 20.39 5.72 -17.96
N LYS A 14 20.78 4.85 -17.01
CA LYS A 14 19.85 4.02 -16.24
C LYS A 14 19.16 4.77 -15.11
N ASN A 15 19.66 5.94 -14.74
CA ASN A 15 19.12 6.76 -13.65
C ASN A 15 17.93 7.62 -14.12
N ILE A 16 17.53 7.50 -15.39
CA ILE A 16 16.39 8.25 -15.89
C ILE A 16 15.11 7.71 -15.25
N GLY A 17 14.38 8.62 -14.61
CA GLY A 17 13.05 8.41 -14.06
C GLY A 17 12.11 9.52 -14.50
N TYR A 18 10.94 9.55 -13.88
CA TYR A 18 9.94 10.59 -14.12
C TYR A 18 9.69 11.30 -12.79
N ASN A 19 9.99 12.59 -12.74
CA ASN A 19 9.71 13.41 -11.58
C ASN A 19 8.27 13.94 -11.70
N VAL A 20 7.41 13.47 -10.80
CA VAL A 20 5.98 13.81 -10.77
C VAL A 20 5.70 15.26 -10.35
N LEU A 21 6.64 15.92 -9.67
CA LEU A 21 6.49 17.31 -9.25
C LEU A 21 6.74 18.29 -10.40
N THR A 22 7.63 17.92 -11.33
CA THR A 22 8.02 18.76 -12.49
C THR A 22 7.43 18.27 -13.80
N ASP A 23 6.81 17.09 -13.83
CA ASP A 23 6.25 16.43 -15.01
C ASP A 23 7.32 16.17 -16.10
N GLN A 24 8.55 15.85 -15.69
CA GLN A 24 9.70 15.71 -16.59
C GLN A 24 10.45 14.40 -16.41
N PHE A 25 11.05 13.93 -17.51
CA PHE A 25 12.03 12.83 -17.48
C PHE A 25 13.40 13.39 -17.12
N THR A 26 13.92 13.00 -15.97
CA THR A 26 15.16 13.53 -15.39
C THR A 26 16.08 12.42 -14.90
N ASP A 27 17.35 12.74 -14.67
CA ASP A 27 18.27 11.87 -13.93
C ASP A 27 17.94 11.98 -12.44
N MET A 28 17.34 10.94 -11.88
CA MET A 28 16.80 10.94 -10.52
C MET A 28 17.87 11.19 -9.46
N ILE A 29 19.12 10.78 -9.72
CA ILE A 29 20.22 11.02 -8.79
C ILE A 29 20.59 12.51 -8.79
N LYS A 30 20.71 13.12 -9.97
CA LYS A 30 21.05 14.54 -10.09
C LYS A 30 19.95 15.45 -9.56
N ASP A 31 18.70 15.04 -9.75
CA ASP A 31 17.52 15.77 -9.30
C ASP A 31 17.22 15.58 -7.81
N GLY A 32 18.02 14.77 -7.10
CA GLY A 32 17.91 14.54 -5.66
C GLY A 32 16.74 13.63 -5.24
N VAL A 33 16.05 13.00 -6.19
CA VAL A 33 14.97 12.05 -5.94
C VAL A 33 15.55 10.65 -5.75
N ILE A 34 16.06 10.39 -4.55
CA ILE A 34 16.82 9.18 -4.22
C ILE A 34 16.16 8.46 -3.04
N ASP A 35 16.00 7.14 -3.17
CA ASP A 35 15.56 6.28 -2.08
C ASP A 35 16.72 5.45 -1.49
N PRO A 36 16.83 5.32 -0.15
CA PRO A 36 17.85 4.48 0.46
C PRO A 36 17.66 3.00 0.07
N VAL A 37 18.75 2.36 -0.37
CA VAL A 37 18.74 0.95 -0.81
C VAL A 37 18.12 0.01 0.23
N LYS A 38 18.43 0.22 1.52
CA LYS A 38 17.88 -0.59 2.62
C LYS A 38 16.36 -0.51 2.72
N VAL A 39 15.77 0.66 2.44
CA VAL A 39 14.33 0.89 2.54
C VAL A 39 13.61 0.20 1.40
N VAL A 40 14.04 0.44 0.14
CA VAL A 40 13.40 -0.16 -1.04
C VAL A 40 13.49 -1.69 -1.01
N ARG A 41 14.66 -2.24 -0.63
CA ARG A 41 14.83 -3.69 -0.50
C ARG A 41 13.91 -4.27 0.57
N GLY A 42 13.91 -3.69 1.78
CA GLY A 42 13.07 -4.17 2.87
C GLY A 42 11.58 -4.08 2.55
N ALA A 43 11.13 -3.01 1.87
CA ALA A 43 9.75 -2.87 1.44
C ALA A 43 9.34 -3.99 0.47
N LEU A 44 10.18 -4.29 -0.53
CA LEU A 44 9.91 -5.37 -1.48
C LEU A 44 9.92 -6.75 -0.81
N GLU A 45 10.91 -7.04 0.03
CA GLU A 45 11.03 -8.31 0.75
C GLU A 45 9.81 -8.56 1.65
N ASN A 46 9.38 -7.55 2.40
CA ASN A 46 8.20 -7.65 3.26
C ASN A 46 6.91 -7.84 2.45
N ALA A 47 6.75 -7.09 1.35
CA ALA A 47 5.59 -7.22 0.48
C ALA A 47 5.52 -8.62 -0.16
N ALA A 48 6.64 -9.12 -0.68
CA ALA A 48 6.72 -10.45 -1.25
C ALA A 48 6.42 -11.53 -0.20
N SER A 49 6.89 -11.39 1.04
CA SER A 49 6.63 -12.32 2.13
C SER A 49 5.13 -12.44 2.45
N ILE A 50 4.44 -11.32 2.66
CA ILE A 50 2.99 -11.31 2.93
C ILE A 50 2.20 -11.80 1.72
N ALA A 51 2.57 -11.36 0.50
CA ALA A 51 1.91 -11.82 -0.72
C ALA A 51 2.01 -13.34 -0.87
N SER A 52 3.19 -13.91 -0.60
CA SER A 52 3.41 -15.36 -0.66
C SER A 52 2.52 -16.10 0.33
N MET A 53 2.44 -15.63 1.57
CA MET A 53 1.60 -16.21 2.61
C MET A 53 0.11 -16.17 2.25
N ILE A 54 -0.38 -15.02 1.76
CA ILE A 54 -1.77 -14.84 1.34
C ILE A 54 -2.11 -15.77 0.18
N LEU A 55 -1.25 -15.84 -0.84
CA LEU A 55 -1.49 -16.67 -2.03
C LEU A 55 -1.56 -18.17 -1.73
N THR A 56 -0.91 -18.62 -0.65
CA THR A 56 -0.93 -20.03 -0.22
C THR A 56 -1.97 -20.34 0.86
N THR A 57 -2.76 -19.33 1.29
CA THR A 57 -3.79 -19.51 2.31
C THR A 57 -5.08 -19.99 1.65
N GLU A 58 -5.40 -21.27 1.81
CA GLU A 58 -6.61 -21.88 1.22
C GLU A 58 -7.89 -21.59 2.03
N VAL A 59 -7.76 -21.40 3.34
CA VAL A 59 -8.90 -21.17 4.25
C VAL A 59 -8.53 -20.18 5.34
N LEU A 60 -9.50 -19.35 5.72
CA LEU A 60 -9.41 -18.43 6.85
C LEU A 60 -10.62 -18.63 7.75
N ILE A 61 -10.38 -18.95 9.02
CA ILE A 61 -11.44 -19.13 10.03
C ILE A 61 -11.51 -17.86 10.86
N THR A 62 -12.70 -17.27 10.96
CA THR A 62 -12.97 -16.08 11.79
C THR A 62 -14.03 -16.38 12.84
N ASP A 63 -13.98 -15.64 13.94
CA ASP A 63 -15.11 -15.58 14.88
C ASP A 63 -16.36 -14.99 14.20
N MET A 64 -17.54 -15.35 14.72
CA MET A 64 -18.78 -14.73 14.28
C MET A 64 -18.80 -13.25 14.69
N PRO A 65 -19.26 -12.33 13.83
CA PRO A 65 -19.41 -10.93 14.20
C PRO A 65 -20.25 -10.79 15.46
N GLU A 66 -19.73 -10.09 16.48
CA GLU A 66 -20.54 -9.78 17.67
C GLU A 66 -21.73 -8.93 17.24
N LYS A 67 -22.93 -9.30 17.68
CA LYS A 67 -24.07 -8.38 17.62
C LYS A 67 -23.78 -7.25 18.59
N GLU A 68 -23.83 -6.01 18.12
CA GLU A 68 -23.78 -4.86 19.03
C GLU A 68 -24.78 -5.08 20.16
N LYS A 69 -24.30 -5.00 21.40
CA LYS A 69 -25.18 -5.05 22.57
C LYS A 69 -26.12 -3.85 22.46
N MET A 70 -27.36 -4.08 22.05
CA MET A 70 -28.40 -3.05 22.14
C MET A 70 -28.37 -2.52 23.57
N PRO A 71 -28.30 -1.19 23.77
CA PRO A 71 -28.33 -0.62 25.10
C PRO A 71 -29.53 -1.20 25.83
N ALA A 72 -29.30 -1.74 27.04
CA ALA A 72 -30.37 -2.29 27.85
C ALA A 72 -31.45 -1.21 28.01
N MET A 73 -32.64 -1.44 27.45
CA MET A 73 -33.76 -0.53 27.65
C MET A 73 -34.05 -0.49 29.15
N PRO A 74 -34.20 0.71 29.76
CA PRO A 74 -34.56 0.83 31.16
C PRO A 74 -35.86 0.07 31.44
N PRO A 75 -35.91 -0.79 32.47
CA PRO A 75 -37.17 -1.39 32.90
C PRO A 75 -37.98 -0.31 33.61
N GLY A 76 -38.95 0.28 32.93
CA GLY A 76 -39.87 1.24 33.56
C GLY A 76 -40.42 2.29 32.60
N GLY A 77 -41.26 1.86 31.66
CA GLY A 77 -42.03 2.76 30.81
C GLY A 77 -43.31 2.08 30.37
N GLY A 78 -44.35 2.12 31.22
CA GLY A 78 -45.65 1.51 30.96
C GLY A 78 -46.64 1.86 32.05
N MET A 79 -47.26 3.04 31.88
CA MET A 79 -48.43 3.55 32.60
C MET A 79 -49.64 2.62 32.37
N ASP A 80 -50.52 2.47 33.38
CA ASP A 80 -51.98 2.71 33.29
C ASP A 80 -52.79 1.90 34.33
N TYR A 81 -53.67 2.66 35.02
CA TYR A 81 -54.62 2.36 36.10
C TYR A 81 -54.12 2.45 37.56
#